data_AF-A0A2V8GFH3-F1
#
_entry.id   AF-A0A2V8GFH3-F1
#
_cell.length_a   1.000
_cell.length_b   1.000
_cell.length_c   1.000
_cell.angle_alpha   90.00
_cell.angle_beta   90.00
_cell.angle_gamma   90.00
#
_symmetry.space_group_name_H-M   'P 1'
#
loop_
_entity.id
_entity.type
_entity.pdbx_description
1 polymer ?
#
loop_
_entity_poly.entity_id
_entity_poly.type
_entity_poly.pdbx_seq_one_letter_code
_entity_poly.pdbx_strand_id
1 'polypeptide(L)'
;MKTMWAILAAGLSLMYAAQDAPRSGDLFSSYSVVNVTLEAPLEDLFSTSQNNAEYAVKGVLRFADAAGHDTAIENIDVSVRGNTSKRETECPFPKLKLRFPAGSGSPMFGNLKAVKIGTHCGELPDGQLTPKFGRWANEKAPPREALVYRLLEAVQVTSFKARPARITYVDGAQKLTRNGFFLEDDHEAMKRLGGTREVTPEQFTDAAQAFTTADAAKLAFGEAMIGNFDWCLKFSANDTYRCDARRKLWNISAYARDDGRAVAVMGDFDIAGMVTGRHHWFKNVFYDGFVPSKSSAEIEVLSQVQRTRSVFPHEVLDATRRSFVERKAAAYAALADTTLDASGKQTIEAYLNAFFKAIESDTAFYAPVVVRPETHLYLDAGKAREACDKNRALPVGTPVGAPLQIHDQMVQVAVLDALWQWAPPAKCEAIHTGPVWIEKSAIDSKYPAR
;
A
#
# COMPACT_ATOMS: atom_id res chain seq x y z
N MET A 1 28.86 0.25 -63.85
CA MET A 1 27.81 0.81 -62.97
C MET A 1 27.61 -0.11 -61.77
N LYS A 2 28.07 0.29 -60.59
CA LYS A 2 27.56 -0.15 -59.27
C LYS A 2 28.26 0.72 -58.22
N THR A 3 27.54 1.74 -57.77
CA THR A 3 27.94 2.75 -56.80
C THR A 3 27.92 2.12 -55.40
N MET A 4 29.06 2.13 -54.70
CA MET A 4 29.15 1.76 -53.28
C MET A 4 28.71 2.97 -52.45
N TRP A 5 27.60 2.84 -51.72
CA TRP A 5 27.20 3.81 -50.70
C TRP A 5 27.69 3.33 -49.34
N ALA A 6 28.54 4.15 -48.72
CA ALA A 6 28.97 4.00 -47.34
C ALA A 6 27.83 4.44 -46.41
N ILE A 7 27.39 3.57 -45.51
CA ILE A 7 26.45 3.91 -44.45
C ILE A 7 27.25 4.50 -43.29
N LEU A 8 27.16 5.81 -43.11
CA LEU A 8 27.59 6.48 -41.88
C LEU A 8 26.57 6.15 -40.77
N ALA A 9 26.98 5.33 -39.82
CA ALA A 9 26.24 5.13 -38.56
C ALA A 9 26.45 6.37 -37.68
N ALA A 10 25.48 7.30 -37.71
CA ALA A 10 25.40 8.38 -36.73
C ALA A 10 24.92 7.80 -35.40
N GLY A 11 25.84 7.60 -34.45
CA GLY A 11 25.51 7.24 -33.08
C GLY A 11 24.80 8.39 -32.37
N LEU A 12 23.47 8.31 -32.24
CA LEU A 12 22.72 9.16 -31.33
C LEU A 12 23.11 8.78 -29.89
N SER A 13 23.95 9.60 -29.27
CA SER A 13 24.20 9.53 -27.84
C SER A 13 22.98 10.09 -27.11
N LEU A 14 22.19 9.21 -26.51
CA LEU A 14 21.16 9.58 -25.54
C LEU A 14 21.87 10.29 -24.37
N MET A 15 21.76 11.62 -24.30
CA MET A 15 22.12 12.37 -23.09
C MET A 15 21.12 12.01 -22.01
N TYR A 16 21.48 11.05 -21.16
CA TYR A 16 20.82 10.86 -19.88
C TYR A 16 21.06 12.13 -19.07
N ALA A 17 20.01 12.90 -18.79
CA ALA A 17 20.10 13.97 -17.82
C ALA A 17 20.52 13.32 -16.50
N ALA A 18 21.74 13.61 -16.03
CA ALA A 18 22.22 13.17 -14.75
C ALA A 18 21.28 13.75 -13.68
N GLN A 19 20.44 12.92 -13.10
CA GLN A 19 19.83 13.24 -11.81
C GLN A 19 20.98 13.35 -10.82
N ASP A 20 21.08 14.47 -10.11
CA ASP A 20 22.06 14.65 -9.03
C ASP A 20 21.99 13.42 -8.11
N ALA A 21 23.12 12.74 -7.93
CA ALA A 21 23.21 11.66 -6.97
C ALA A 21 22.82 12.21 -5.58
N PRO A 22 22.00 11.50 -4.79
CA PRO A 22 21.59 11.98 -3.47
C PRO A 22 22.84 12.30 -2.65
N ARG A 23 22.91 13.53 -2.12
CA ARG A 23 24.07 13.93 -1.32
C ARG A 23 24.00 13.18 0.01
N SER A 24 25.16 12.71 0.49
CA SER A 24 25.26 12.18 1.84
C SER A 24 24.75 13.23 2.83
N GLY A 25 23.61 12.99 3.47
CA GLY A 25 22.97 13.93 4.40
C GLY A 25 21.55 14.36 4.05
N ASP A 26 21.07 14.14 2.81
CA ASP A 26 19.70 14.49 2.41
C ASP A 26 18.65 13.75 3.26
N LEU A 27 17.51 14.39 3.53
CA LEU A 27 16.48 13.89 4.44
C LEU A 27 16.14 12.42 4.22
N PHE A 28 15.93 12.00 2.98
CA PHE A 28 15.50 10.64 2.62
C PHE A 28 16.64 9.70 2.22
N SER A 29 17.90 10.08 2.46
CA SER A 29 19.08 9.23 2.22
C SER A 29 19.37 8.24 3.36
N SER A 30 18.64 8.33 4.47
CA SER A 30 18.82 7.51 5.67
C SER A 30 17.49 7.07 6.28
N TYR A 31 17.49 5.92 6.95
CA TYR A 31 16.36 5.38 7.71
C TYR A 31 16.52 5.54 9.23
N SER A 32 17.63 6.13 9.70
CA SER A 32 17.84 6.43 11.12
C SER A 32 16.82 7.46 11.61
N VAL A 33 16.31 7.27 12.83
CA VAL A 33 15.39 8.21 13.48
C VAL A 33 16.03 9.59 13.58
N VAL A 34 15.36 10.61 13.04
CA VAL A 34 15.77 12.02 13.20
C VAL A 34 15.03 12.66 14.38
N ASN A 35 15.76 13.38 15.24
CA ASN A 35 15.16 14.17 16.32
C ASN A 35 14.96 15.60 15.84
N VAL A 36 13.73 16.12 15.96
CA VAL A 36 13.38 17.49 15.56
C VAL A 36 12.42 18.12 16.55
N THR A 37 12.43 19.45 16.63
CA THR A 37 11.43 20.25 17.35
C THR A 37 10.63 21.07 16.35
N LEU A 38 9.31 20.94 16.35
CA LEU A 38 8.38 21.75 15.57
C LEU A 38 7.63 22.68 16.52
N GLU A 39 7.92 23.98 16.42
CA GLU A 39 7.25 25.03 17.17
C GLU A 39 6.23 25.74 16.26
N ALA A 40 4.96 25.74 16.66
CA ALA A 40 3.86 26.36 15.92
C ALA A 40 2.62 26.49 16.84
N PRO A 41 1.69 27.43 16.57
CA PRO A 41 0.40 27.48 17.25
C PRO A 41 -0.52 26.37 16.74
N LEU A 42 -0.28 25.14 17.20
CA LEU A 42 -0.94 23.92 16.72
C LEU A 42 -2.41 23.85 17.15
N GLU A 43 -2.76 24.34 18.33
CA GLU A 43 -4.15 24.39 18.80
C GLU A 43 -5.02 25.29 17.91
N ASP A 44 -4.49 26.48 17.55
CA ASP A 44 -5.13 27.37 16.57
C ASP A 44 -5.22 26.70 15.20
N LEU A 45 -4.14 26.06 14.74
CA LEU A 45 -4.14 25.33 13.48
C LEU A 45 -5.25 24.26 13.46
N PHE A 46 -5.32 23.41 14.48
CA PHE A 46 -6.24 22.25 14.49
C PHE A 46 -7.69 22.69 14.59
N SER A 47 -7.99 23.68 15.43
CA SER A 47 -9.34 24.21 15.60
C SER A 47 -9.83 24.96 14.36
N THR A 48 -9.03 25.88 13.83
CA THR A 48 -9.40 26.69 12.65
C THR A 48 -9.50 25.85 11.38
N SER A 49 -8.63 24.83 11.23
CA SER A 49 -8.67 23.95 10.05
C SER A 49 -9.94 23.08 9.93
N GLN A 50 -10.74 22.92 10.99
CA GLN A 50 -12.03 22.24 10.90
C GLN A 50 -13.00 22.95 9.96
N ASN A 51 -12.92 24.29 9.90
CA ASN A 51 -13.79 25.14 9.09
C ASN A 51 -13.08 25.79 7.90
N ASN A 52 -11.74 25.75 7.87
CA ASN A 52 -10.93 26.28 6.79
C ASN A 52 -9.80 25.29 6.41
N ALA A 53 -10.07 24.44 5.41
CA ALA A 53 -9.18 23.35 5.03
C ALA A 53 -7.79 23.79 4.53
N GLU A 54 -7.65 25.06 4.11
CA GLU A 54 -6.42 25.68 3.59
C GLU A 54 -5.69 26.51 4.67
N TYR A 55 -6.21 26.56 5.90
CA TYR A 55 -5.58 27.31 6.98
C TYR A 55 -4.17 26.77 7.28
N ALA A 56 -3.23 27.69 7.44
CA ALA A 56 -1.85 27.39 7.78
C ALA A 56 -1.35 28.43 8.78
N VAL A 57 -0.45 28.00 9.66
CA VAL A 57 0.20 28.86 10.65
C VAL A 57 1.70 28.91 10.40
N LYS A 58 2.36 29.96 10.89
CA LYS A 58 3.82 30.06 10.83
C LYS A 58 4.44 29.25 11.98
N GLY A 59 5.54 28.57 11.67
CA GLY A 59 6.29 27.81 12.65
C GLY A 59 7.80 27.88 12.46
N VAL A 60 8.51 27.19 13.34
CA VAL A 60 9.97 27.00 13.31
C VAL A 60 10.27 25.51 13.44
N LEU A 61 11.12 25.00 12.56
CA LEU A 61 11.62 23.62 12.64
C LEU A 61 13.08 23.63 13.06
N ARG A 62 13.40 23.00 14.19
CA ARG A 62 14.77 22.89 14.74
C ARG A 62 15.26 21.45 14.70
N PHE A 63 16.53 21.27 14.37
CA PHE A 63 17.17 19.95 14.29
C PHE A 63 18.70 20.09 14.37
N ALA A 64 19.38 19.02 14.77
CA ALA A 64 20.84 18.94 14.65
C ALA A 64 21.22 18.47 13.24
N ASP A 65 22.17 19.13 12.60
CA ASP A 65 22.72 18.68 11.32
C ASP A 65 23.62 17.43 11.49
N ALA A 66 24.18 16.92 10.39
CA ALA A 66 25.05 15.74 10.43
C ALA A 66 26.36 15.97 11.21
N ALA A 67 26.77 17.23 11.44
CA ALA A 67 27.92 17.61 12.25
C ALA A 67 27.55 17.89 13.72
N GLY A 68 26.27 17.78 14.08
CA GLY A 68 25.76 18.04 15.43
C GLY A 68 25.48 19.51 15.73
N HIS A 69 25.49 20.39 14.73
CA HIS A 69 25.15 21.80 14.94
C HIS A 69 23.63 22.00 14.95
N ASP A 70 23.15 22.77 15.92
CA ASP A 70 21.76 23.19 15.97
C ASP A 70 21.41 24.10 14.79
N THR A 71 20.48 23.63 13.97
CA THR A 71 19.94 24.34 12.81
C THR A 71 18.46 24.65 13.03
N ALA A 72 17.99 25.78 12.51
CA ALA A 72 16.59 26.15 12.50
C ALA A 72 16.16 26.64 11.12
N ILE A 73 14.95 26.27 10.71
CA ILE A 73 14.26 26.85 9.56
C ILE A 73 13.07 27.63 10.10
N GLU A 74 13.11 28.94 9.97
CA GLU A 74 12.06 29.85 10.44
C GLU A 74 10.99 30.09 9.37
N ASN A 75 9.84 30.60 9.79
CA ASN A 75 8.74 31.05 8.92
C ASN A 75 8.18 29.97 7.98
N ILE A 76 8.29 28.69 8.38
CA ILE A 76 7.66 27.59 7.64
C ILE A 76 6.13 27.69 7.74
N ASP A 77 5.42 27.37 6.66
CA ASP A 77 3.98 27.17 6.76
C ASP A 77 3.70 25.76 7.27
N VAL A 78 2.91 25.67 8.33
CA VAL A 78 2.42 24.42 8.91
C VAL A 78 0.94 24.32 8.64
N SER A 79 0.50 23.25 7.97
CA SER A 79 -0.92 23.00 7.70
C SER A 79 -1.30 21.55 7.99
N VAL A 80 -2.60 21.30 8.21
CA VAL A 80 -3.14 19.94 8.34
C VAL A 80 -3.32 19.29 6.96
N ARG A 81 -3.14 17.97 6.89
CA ARG A 81 -3.30 17.20 5.64
C ARG A 81 -4.11 15.92 5.81
N GLY A 82 -4.46 15.31 4.68
CA GLY A 82 -5.20 14.06 4.60
C GLY A 82 -6.71 14.26 4.52
N ASN A 83 -7.42 13.21 4.11
CA ASN A 83 -8.88 13.24 3.98
C ASN A 83 -9.55 12.87 5.31
N THR A 84 -9.22 11.70 5.84
CA THR A 84 -9.77 11.20 7.11
C THR A 84 -9.00 11.74 8.30
N SER A 85 -7.71 12.01 8.16
CA SER A 85 -6.85 12.55 9.23
C SER A 85 -7.17 13.99 9.64
N LYS A 86 -8.03 14.72 8.91
CA LYS A 86 -8.55 16.04 9.33
C LYS A 86 -9.75 15.92 10.27
N ARG A 87 -10.37 14.74 10.36
CA ARG A 87 -11.55 14.50 11.21
C ARG A 87 -11.10 14.19 12.63
N GLU A 88 -11.53 15.01 13.58
CA GLU A 88 -11.20 14.86 14.99
C GLU A 88 -11.57 13.46 15.54
N THR A 89 -12.68 12.87 15.09
CA THR A 89 -13.10 11.53 15.53
C THR A 89 -12.18 10.40 15.06
N GLU A 90 -11.28 10.64 14.11
CA GLU A 90 -10.33 9.64 13.60
C GLU A 90 -8.88 9.96 13.94
N CYS A 91 -8.53 11.24 14.00
CA CYS A 91 -7.17 11.70 14.20
C CYS A 91 -7.21 13.06 14.92
N PRO A 92 -7.46 13.07 16.25
CA PRO A 92 -7.46 14.31 17.05
C PRO A 92 -6.14 15.07 16.99
N PHE A 93 -5.02 14.41 16.65
CA PHE A 93 -3.76 15.06 16.31
C PHE A 93 -3.48 14.90 14.81
N PRO A 94 -3.95 15.82 13.94
CA PRO A 94 -3.92 15.63 12.50
C PRO A 94 -2.51 15.48 11.93
N LYS A 95 -2.39 14.75 10.81
CA LYS A 95 -1.16 14.70 10.02
C LYS A 95 -0.84 16.10 9.49
N LEU A 96 0.45 16.46 9.41
CA LEU A 96 0.88 17.82 9.06
C LEU A 96 1.60 17.86 7.71
N LYS A 97 1.66 19.04 7.10
CA LYS A 97 2.52 19.38 5.98
C LYS A 97 3.31 20.63 6.34
N LEU A 98 4.61 20.60 6.08
CA LEU A 98 5.50 21.73 6.22
C LEU A 98 5.85 22.25 4.82
N ARG A 99 5.70 23.55 4.59
CA ARG A 99 6.20 24.23 3.39
C ARG A 99 7.32 25.17 3.80
N PHE A 100 8.46 25.03 3.14
CA PHE A 100 9.66 25.80 3.45
C PHE A 100 9.70 27.10 2.64
N PRO A 101 10.19 28.21 3.23
CA PRO A 101 10.41 29.46 2.48
C PRO A 101 11.35 29.26 1.30
N ALA A 102 11.18 30.06 0.24
CA ALA A 102 12.11 30.05 -0.88
C ALA A 102 13.54 30.40 -0.41
N GLY A 103 14.54 29.65 -0.88
CA GLY A 103 15.94 29.87 -0.50
C GLY A 103 16.32 29.37 0.90
N SER A 104 15.40 28.77 1.67
CA SER A 104 15.68 28.21 3.00
C SER A 104 16.36 26.84 2.98
N GLY A 105 17.22 26.60 1.99
CA GLY A 105 17.90 25.34 1.85
C GLY A 105 18.73 25.02 3.09
N SER A 106 18.68 23.78 3.57
CA SER A 106 19.36 23.37 4.80
C SER A 106 20.14 22.07 4.59
N PRO A 107 21.12 21.75 5.46
CA PRO A 107 21.93 20.54 5.31
C PRO A 107 21.09 19.24 5.22
N MET A 108 19.97 19.16 5.93
CA MET A 108 19.11 17.97 5.94
C MET A 108 17.97 18.05 4.91
N PHE A 109 17.32 19.20 4.75
CA PHE A 109 16.17 19.33 3.85
C PHE A 109 16.57 19.71 2.42
N GLY A 110 17.84 20.00 2.16
CA GLY A 110 18.34 20.38 0.84
C GLY A 110 17.51 21.52 0.25
N ASN A 111 17.05 21.35 -0.99
CA ASN A 111 16.17 22.31 -1.67
C ASN A 111 14.69 21.88 -1.68
N LEU A 112 14.28 20.98 -0.79
CA LEU A 112 12.88 20.56 -0.70
C LEU A 112 11.98 21.77 -0.46
N LYS A 113 10.90 21.87 -1.23
CA LYS A 113 9.90 22.94 -1.06
C LYS A 113 8.89 22.62 0.05
N ALA A 114 8.65 21.33 0.29
CA ALA A 114 7.72 20.85 1.29
C ALA A 114 8.07 19.44 1.73
N VAL A 115 7.59 19.07 2.91
CA VAL A 115 7.62 17.71 3.44
C VAL A 115 6.33 17.45 4.22
N LYS A 116 5.87 16.21 4.23
CA LYS A 116 4.71 15.78 5.03
C LYS A 116 5.19 15.14 6.33
N ILE A 117 4.35 15.19 7.36
CA ILE A 117 4.56 14.49 8.62
C ILE A 117 3.42 13.50 8.83
N GLY A 118 3.76 12.23 8.96
CA GLY A 118 2.89 11.23 9.58
C GLY A 118 3.17 11.16 11.08
N THR A 119 2.13 11.21 11.91
CA THR A 119 2.25 11.29 13.38
C THR A 119 1.21 10.39 14.06
N HIS A 120 1.33 10.27 15.37
CA HIS A 120 0.58 9.37 16.27
C HIS A 120 -0.95 9.47 16.19
N CYS A 121 -1.53 10.45 15.48
CA CYS A 121 -2.97 10.67 15.30
C CYS A 121 -3.81 10.81 16.57
N GLY A 122 -3.29 10.52 17.75
CA GLY A 122 -3.99 10.54 19.03
C GLY A 122 -3.26 9.72 20.08
N GLU A 123 -3.96 9.40 21.16
CA GLU A 123 -3.40 8.75 22.35
C GLU A 123 -4.15 7.45 22.70
N LEU A 124 -4.65 6.72 21.68
CA LEU A 124 -5.35 5.46 21.94
C LEU A 124 -4.41 4.45 22.64
N PRO A 125 -4.90 3.67 23.62
CA PRO A 125 -4.17 2.56 24.21
C PRO A 125 -3.57 1.61 23.17
N ASP A 126 -2.47 0.98 23.55
CA ASP A 126 -1.79 0.00 22.71
C ASP A 126 -2.73 -1.13 22.30
N GLY A 127 -2.77 -1.44 21.00
CA GLY A 127 -3.65 -2.47 20.42
C GLY A 127 -5.09 -2.03 20.15
N GLN A 128 -5.48 -0.80 20.53
CA GLN A 128 -6.80 -0.26 20.20
C GLN A 128 -6.79 0.46 18.84
N LEU A 129 -7.77 0.11 18.00
CA LEU A 129 -7.96 0.72 16.69
C LEU A 129 -9.17 1.66 16.70
N THR A 130 -9.16 2.72 15.89
CA THR A 130 -10.33 3.60 15.73
C THR A 130 -11.51 2.79 15.19
N PRO A 131 -12.75 3.07 15.63
CA PRO A 131 -13.90 2.20 15.35
C PRO A 131 -14.33 2.20 13.88
N LYS A 132 -14.10 3.29 13.14
CA LYS A 132 -14.58 3.42 11.76
C LYS A 132 -13.61 2.85 10.74
N PHE A 133 -12.35 3.26 10.78
CA PHE A 133 -11.35 2.90 9.78
C PHE A 133 -10.31 1.90 10.30
N GLY A 134 -10.26 1.63 11.60
CA GLY A 134 -9.30 0.70 12.16
C GLY A 134 -7.90 1.28 12.31
N ARG A 135 -7.77 2.60 12.47
CA ARG A 135 -6.47 3.26 12.60
C ARG A 135 -5.86 3.01 13.96
N TRP A 136 -4.56 2.70 14.01
CA TRP A 136 -3.83 2.65 15.27
C TRP A 136 -3.35 4.07 15.62
N ALA A 137 -4.19 4.83 16.32
CA ALA A 137 -3.97 6.24 16.61
C ALA A 137 -3.07 6.44 17.84
N ASN A 138 -1.89 5.82 17.87
CA ASN A 138 -0.86 6.10 18.87
C ASN A 138 0.55 6.13 18.25
N GLU A 139 1.56 6.45 19.07
CA GLU A 139 2.93 6.67 18.58
C GLU A 139 3.68 5.43 18.08
N LYS A 140 3.09 4.24 18.14
CA LYS A 140 3.69 3.03 17.55
C LYS A 140 3.38 2.87 16.07
N ALA A 141 2.32 3.50 15.56
CA ALA A 141 1.94 3.39 14.16
C ALA A 141 2.89 4.12 13.19
N PRO A 142 3.32 5.38 13.45
CA PRO A 142 4.18 6.12 12.52
C PRO A 142 5.50 5.41 12.15
N PRO A 143 6.29 4.86 13.10
CA PRO A 143 7.52 4.17 12.72
C PRO A 143 7.26 2.86 11.97
N ARG A 144 6.11 2.19 12.19
CA ARG A 144 5.71 1.01 11.40
C ARG A 144 5.39 1.40 9.96
N GLU A 145 4.62 2.46 9.76
CA GLU A 145 4.33 2.99 8.42
C GLU A 145 5.62 3.42 7.69
N ALA A 146 6.55 4.08 8.38
CA ALA A 146 7.85 4.43 7.80
C ALA A 146 8.66 3.19 7.35
N LEU A 147 8.60 2.09 8.11
CA LEU A 147 9.22 0.82 7.70
C LEU A 147 8.56 0.22 6.46
N VAL A 148 7.24 0.38 6.29
CA VAL A 148 6.54 -0.08 5.07
C VAL A 148 7.12 0.58 3.82
N TYR A 149 7.34 1.90 3.82
CA TYR A 149 8.00 2.59 2.70
C TYR A 149 9.42 2.06 2.43
N ARG A 150 10.20 1.80 3.49
CA ARG A 150 11.54 1.21 3.37
C ARG A 150 11.50 -0.21 2.78
N LEU A 151 10.52 -1.02 3.18
CA LEU A 151 10.33 -2.37 2.64
C LEU A 151 9.98 -2.34 1.16
N LEU A 152 9.06 -1.46 0.75
CA LEU A 152 8.70 -1.27 -0.67
C LEU A 152 9.91 -0.85 -1.50
N GLU A 153 10.74 0.07 -0.99
CA GLU A 153 12.01 0.42 -1.63
C GLU A 153 12.96 -0.77 -1.74
N ALA A 154 13.10 -1.58 -0.67
CA ALA A 154 13.97 -2.75 -0.66
C ALA A 154 13.58 -3.79 -1.71
N VAL A 155 12.29 -3.92 -2.03
CA VAL A 155 11.76 -4.79 -3.09
C VAL A 155 11.51 -4.06 -4.42
N GLN A 156 11.97 -2.82 -4.56
CA GLN A 156 11.87 -2.00 -5.77
C GLN A 156 10.45 -1.73 -6.26
N VAL A 157 9.53 -1.52 -5.34
CA VAL A 157 8.19 -0.99 -5.64
C VAL A 157 8.22 0.53 -5.49
N THR A 158 7.67 1.23 -6.49
CA THR A 158 7.64 2.69 -6.49
C THR A 158 6.68 3.23 -5.42
N SER A 159 7.24 3.89 -4.42
CA SER A 159 6.50 4.59 -3.36
C SER A 159 7.09 5.98 -3.09
N PHE A 160 6.42 6.74 -2.23
CA PHE A 160 7.03 7.90 -1.58
C PHE A 160 8.26 7.48 -0.75
N LYS A 161 9.17 8.42 -0.52
CA LYS A 161 10.25 8.27 0.45
C LYS A 161 9.79 8.64 1.86
N ALA A 162 10.30 7.94 2.86
CA ALA A 162 10.00 8.22 4.26
C ALA A 162 11.24 8.08 5.15
N ARG A 163 11.29 8.88 6.23
CA ARG A 163 12.30 8.77 7.29
C ARG A 163 11.66 8.86 8.67
N PRO A 164 11.87 7.86 9.56
CA PRO A 164 11.40 7.91 10.93
C PRO A 164 11.89 9.15 11.67
N ALA A 165 11.05 9.71 12.55
CA ALA A 165 11.37 10.89 13.34
C ALA A 165 10.87 10.76 14.78
N ARG A 166 11.57 11.42 15.71
CA ARG A 166 11.07 11.75 17.04
C ARG A 166 10.83 13.26 17.05
N ILE A 167 9.57 13.66 17.16
CA ILE A 167 9.17 15.05 16.97
C ILE A 167 8.70 15.60 18.31
N THR A 168 9.34 16.68 18.77
CA THR A 168 8.85 17.50 19.88
C THR A 168 8.02 18.64 19.31
N TYR A 169 6.70 18.57 19.49
CA TYR A 169 5.76 19.63 19.17
C TYR A 169 5.73 20.65 20.32
N VAL A 170 5.85 21.93 19.99
CA VAL A 170 5.82 23.04 20.95
C VAL A 170 4.73 24.03 20.54
N ASP A 171 3.79 24.28 21.45
CA ASP A 171 2.73 25.29 21.30
C ASP A 171 2.71 26.16 22.58
N GLY A 172 3.33 27.34 22.49
CA GLY A 172 3.59 28.17 23.66
C GLY A 172 4.38 27.43 24.74
N ALA A 173 3.79 27.25 25.92
CA ALA A 173 4.40 26.51 27.03
C ALA A 173 4.20 24.99 26.93
N GLN A 174 3.27 24.51 26.09
CA GLN A 174 2.95 23.10 25.96
C GLN A 174 4.01 22.38 25.11
N LYS A 175 4.38 21.17 25.54
CA LYS A 175 5.33 20.32 24.81
C LYS A 175 4.83 18.89 24.75
N LEU A 176 4.87 18.30 23.56
CA LEU A 176 4.51 16.91 23.32
C LEU A 176 5.58 16.26 22.45
N THR A 177 6.21 15.20 22.94
CA THR A 177 7.19 14.44 22.14
C THR A 177 6.63 13.09 21.76
N ARG A 178 6.59 12.79 20.47
CA ARG A 178 6.00 11.56 19.91
C ARG A 178 6.81 11.05 18.73
N ASN A 179 6.67 9.76 18.45
CA ASN A 179 7.19 9.22 17.20
C ASN A 179 6.35 9.74 16.03
N GLY A 180 7.03 10.03 14.94
CA GLY A 180 6.46 10.40 13.66
C GLY A 180 7.38 9.92 12.55
N PHE A 181 7.15 10.43 11.35
CA PHE A 181 8.09 10.31 10.24
C PHE A 181 7.88 11.45 9.27
N PHE A 182 8.96 11.82 8.59
CA PHE A 182 8.87 12.66 7.40
C PHE A 182 8.51 11.80 6.20
N LEU A 183 7.61 12.30 5.37
CA LEU A 183 7.15 11.69 4.14
C LEU A 183 7.34 12.68 3.00
N GLU A 184 7.81 12.18 1.86
CA GLU A 184 8.01 12.96 0.65
C GLU A 184 6.71 13.65 0.20
N ASP A 185 6.84 14.90 -0.23
CA ASP A 185 5.72 15.66 -0.79
C ASP A 185 5.38 15.19 -2.21
N ASP A 186 4.10 15.28 -2.61
CA ASP A 186 3.63 14.80 -3.92
C ASP A 186 4.41 15.44 -5.08
N HIS A 187 4.65 16.75 -4.99
CA HIS A 187 5.35 17.48 -6.03
C HIS A 187 6.85 17.13 -6.10
N GLU A 188 7.46 16.82 -4.96
CA GLU A 188 8.86 16.40 -4.91
C GLU A 188 9.02 14.96 -5.39
N ALA A 189 8.08 14.07 -5.08
CA ALA A 189 8.00 12.71 -5.63
C ALA A 189 7.79 12.73 -7.16
N MET A 190 6.87 13.58 -7.64
CA MET A 190 6.62 13.77 -9.07
C MET A 190 7.91 14.14 -9.81
N LYS A 191 8.64 15.16 -9.33
CA LYS A 191 9.94 15.56 -9.91
C LYS A 191 10.97 14.44 -9.88
N ARG A 192 11.14 13.78 -8.73
CA ARG A 192 12.10 12.66 -8.56
C ARG A 192 11.84 11.57 -9.58
N LEU A 193 10.58 11.31 -9.89
CA LEU A 193 10.14 10.26 -10.81
C LEU A 193 10.01 10.72 -12.26
N GLY A 194 10.49 11.92 -12.59
CA GLY A 194 10.46 12.49 -13.95
C GLY A 194 9.05 12.81 -14.44
N GLY A 195 8.08 12.96 -13.53
CA GLY A 195 6.72 13.35 -13.85
C GLY A 195 6.60 14.84 -14.12
N THR A 196 5.73 15.22 -15.05
CA THR A 196 5.47 16.61 -15.43
C THR A 196 4.16 17.15 -14.90
N ARG A 197 3.19 16.27 -14.60
CA ARG A 197 1.93 16.62 -13.93
C ARG A 197 1.34 15.44 -13.19
N GLU A 198 0.49 15.72 -12.20
CA GLU A 198 -0.39 14.72 -11.61
C GLU A 198 -1.54 14.37 -12.56
N VAL A 199 -1.92 13.08 -12.56
CA VAL A 199 -3.13 12.57 -13.18
C VAL A 199 -4.18 12.44 -12.07
N THR A 200 -5.20 13.30 -12.10
CA THR A 200 -6.23 13.29 -11.06
C THR A 200 -7.11 12.05 -11.17
N PRO A 201 -7.81 11.64 -10.09
CA PRO A 201 -8.77 10.52 -10.15
C PRO A 201 -9.83 10.65 -11.25
N GLU A 202 -10.24 11.88 -11.59
CA GLU A 202 -11.21 12.16 -12.65
C GLU A 202 -10.62 11.95 -14.05
N GLN A 203 -9.33 12.29 -14.22
CA GLN A 203 -8.58 12.09 -15.46
C GLN A 203 -8.14 10.64 -15.65
N PHE A 204 -8.00 9.89 -14.57
CA PHE A 204 -7.60 8.49 -14.61
C PHE A 204 -8.71 7.61 -15.21
N THR A 205 -8.35 6.78 -16.19
CA THR A 205 -9.24 5.82 -16.84
C THR A 205 -9.07 4.44 -16.24
N ASP A 206 -7.94 3.79 -16.53
CA ASP A 206 -7.52 2.50 -16.00
C ASP A 206 -5.99 2.32 -16.09
N ALA A 207 -5.47 1.32 -15.36
CA ALA A 207 -4.05 1.01 -15.30
C ALA A 207 -3.49 0.49 -16.63
N ALA A 208 -4.30 -0.23 -17.41
CA ALA A 208 -3.87 -0.78 -18.71
C ALA A 208 -3.50 0.31 -19.71
N GLN A 209 -4.14 1.48 -19.63
CA GLN A 209 -3.80 2.66 -20.43
C GLN A 209 -2.73 3.54 -19.78
N ALA A 210 -2.77 3.71 -18.45
CA ALA A 210 -1.92 4.66 -17.75
C ALA A 210 -0.50 4.13 -17.49
N PHE A 211 -0.33 2.83 -17.24
CA PHE A 211 0.91 2.24 -16.73
C PHE A 211 1.43 1.12 -17.65
N THR A 212 2.65 0.64 -17.40
CA THR A 212 3.06 -0.65 -17.96
C THR A 212 2.41 -1.78 -17.19
N THR A 213 2.13 -2.91 -17.85
CA THR A 213 1.55 -4.09 -17.19
C THR A 213 2.46 -4.61 -16.07
N ALA A 214 3.78 -4.51 -16.26
CA ALA A 214 4.76 -4.89 -15.26
C ALA A 214 4.72 -3.97 -14.02
N ASP A 215 4.59 -2.65 -14.22
CA ASP A 215 4.49 -1.70 -13.10
C ASP A 215 3.17 -1.87 -12.33
N ALA A 216 2.06 -2.08 -13.04
CA ALA A 216 0.77 -2.37 -12.41
C ALA A 216 0.79 -3.68 -11.60
N ALA A 217 1.45 -4.72 -12.11
CA ALA A 217 1.61 -5.98 -11.40
C ALA A 217 2.53 -5.84 -10.17
N LYS A 218 3.65 -5.13 -10.29
CA LYS A 218 4.53 -4.83 -9.15
C LYS A 218 3.81 -4.06 -8.05
N LEU A 219 2.99 -3.08 -8.42
CA LEU A 219 2.15 -2.34 -7.46
C LEU A 219 1.20 -3.30 -6.74
N ALA A 220 0.46 -4.14 -7.48
CA ALA A 220 -0.48 -5.09 -6.88
C ALA A 220 0.21 -6.08 -5.92
N PHE A 221 1.41 -6.56 -6.26
CA PHE A 221 2.23 -7.39 -5.37
C PHE A 221 2.73 -6.61 -4.15
N GLY A 222 3.10 -5.34 -4.32
CA GLY A 222 3.50 -4.45 -3.22
C GLY A 222 2.37 -4.27 -2.21
N GLU A 223 1.16 -3.95 -2.69
CA GLU A 223 -0.04 -3.81 -1.85
C GLU A 223 -0.39 -5.11 -1.12
N ALA A 224 -0.25 -6.25 -1.81
CA ALA A 224 -0.44 -7.57 -1.22
C ALA A 224 0.59 -7.86 -0.12
N MET A 225 1.87 -7.60 -0.37
CA MET A 225 2.97 -7.83 0.58
C MET A 225 2.72 -7.12 1.91
N ILE A 226 2.24 -5.88 1.86
CA ILE A 226 2.05 -5.04 3.04
C ILE A 226 0.68 -5.23 3.71
N GLY A 227 -0.16 -6.10 3.15
CA GLY A 227 -1.53 -6.33 3.62
C GLY A 227 -2.40 -5.06 3.55
N ASN A 228 -2.19 -4.21 2.56
CA ASN A 228 -2.93 -2.95 2.43
C ASN A 228 -4.21 -3.16 1.60
N PHE A 229 -5.36 -2.73 2.13
CA PHE A 229 -6.62 -2.73 1.40
C PHE A 229 -7.30 -1.35 1.40
N ASP A 230 -6.64 -0.33 1.92
CA ASP A 230 -7.06 1.06 1.73
C ASP A 230 -6.40 1.64 0.49
N TRP A 231 -6.71 1.06 -0.66
CA TRP A 231 -6.25 1.53 -1.96
C TRP A 231 -7.29 1.17 -3.02
N CYS A 232 -7.19 1.81 -4.18
CA CYS A 232 -7.91 1.35 -5.36
C CYS A 232 -7.12 1.72 -6.61
N LEU A 233 -7.03 0.75 -7.51
CA LEU A 233 -6.57 0.92 -8.87
C LEU A 233 -7.51 0.17 -9.80
N LYS A 234 -8.23 0.90 -10.65
CA LYS A 234 -9.02 0.28 -11.71
C LYS A 234 -8.07 -0.30 -12.76
N PHE A 235 -7.94 -1.63 -12.82
CA PHE A 235 -6.94 -2.25 -13.71
C PHE A 235 -7.34 -2.24 -15.19
N SER A 236 -8.63 -2.38 -15.47
CA SER A 236 -9.20 -2.30 -16.83
C SER A 236 -10.57 -1.63 -16.82
N ALA A 237 -11.10 -1.27 -17.98
CA ALA A 237 -12.41 -0.63 -18.12
C ALA A 237 -13.57 -1.41 -17.44
N ASN A 238 -13.49 -2.75 -17.42
CA ASN A 238 -14.51 -3.63 -16.85
C ASN A 238 -14.18 -4.10 -15.42
N ASP A 239 -13.08 -3.63 -14.85
CA ASP A 239 -12.73 -3.98 -13.47
C ASP A 239 -13.70 -3.31 -12.49
N THR A 240 -14.32 -4.14 -11.65
CA THR A 240 -15.31 -3.78 -10.63
C THR A 240 -14.81 -4.00 -9.21
N TYR A 241 -13.55 -4.42 -9.04
CA TYR A 241 -12.99 -4.76 -7.73
C TYR A 241 -12.69 -3.52 -6.88
N ARG A 242 -13.46 -3.33 -5.79
CA ARG A 242 -13.38 -2.28 -4.74
C ARG A 242 -13.34 -0.82 -5.19
N CYS A 243 -13.00 -0.56 -6.44
CA CYS A 243 -13.09 0.71 -7.12
C CYS A 243 -14.54 0.92 -7.53
N ASP A 244 -15.16 1.99 -7.06
CA ASP A 244 -16.45 2.42 -7.58
C ASP A 244 -16.25 3.44 -8.71
N ALA A 245 -17.33 3.82 -9.39
CA ALA A 245 -17.25 4.82 -10.46
C ALA A 245 -16.69 6.18 -9.99
N ARG A 246 -16.71 6.45 -8.68
CA ARG A 246 -16.25 7.70 -8.06
C ARG A 246 -14.79 7.62 -7.61
N ARG A 247 -14.23 6.42 -7.47
CA ARG A 247 -12.87 6.16 -6.99
C ARG A 247 -12.22 5.09 -7.87
N LYS A 248 -11.56 5.53 -8.94
CA LYS A 248 -10.79 4.66 -9.86
C LYS A 248 -9.30 4.56 -9.48
N LEU A 249 -8.84 5.54 -8.70
CA LEU A 249 -7.48 5.70 -8.21
C LEU A 249 -7.57 6.27 -6.78
N TRP A 250 -7.09 5.54 -5.78
CA TRP A 250 -7.14 5.93 -4.36
C TRP A 250 -5.90 5.41 -3.62
N ASN A 251 -5.31 6.27 -2.77
CA ASN A 251 -4.04 6.03 -2.06
C ASN A 251 -2.88 5.57 -2.98
N ILE A 252 -2.99 5.91 -4.26
CA ILE A 252 -1.97 5.76 -5.28
C ILE A 252 -1.95 7.07 -6.04
N SER A 253 -0.78 7.70 -6.15
CA SER A 253 -0.59 8.84 -7.03
C SER A 253 -0.16 8.37 -8.42
N ALA A 254 -0.58 9.10 -9.44
CA ALA A 254 -0.17 8.85 -10.82
C ALA A 254 0.43 10.14 -11.39
N TYR A 255 1.68 10.07 -11.86
CA TYR A 255 2.37 11.22 -12.44
C TYR A 255 2.64 10.97 -13.92
N ALA A 256 2.04 11.78 -14.79
CA ALA A 256 2.26 11.68 -16.22
C ALA A 256 3.70 12.04 -16.58
N ARG A 257 4.24 11.35 -17.58
CA ARG A 257 5.57 11.53 -18.16
C ARG A 257 5.45 11.89 -19.63
N ASP A 258 6.54 12.41 -20.18
CA ASP A 258 6.60 12.85 -21.59
C ASP A 258 6.56 11.67 -22.59
N ASP A 259 6.75 10.44 -22.11
CA ASP A 259 6.61 9.20 -22.90
C ASP A 259 5.15 8.77 -23.13
N GLY A 260 4.19 9.56 -22.65
CA GLY A 260 2.75 9.32 -22.79
C GLY A 260 2.17 8.34 -21.78
N ARG A 261 2.97 7.79 -20.86
CA ARG A 261 2.51 6.99 -19.72
C ARG A 261 2.61 7.78 -18.43
N ALA A 262 2.04 7.21 -17.36
CA ALA A 262 2.24 7.69 -16.01
C ALA A 262 3.09 6.70 -15.20
N VAL A 263 3.65 7.19 -14.10
CA VAL A 263 4.24 6.37 -13.05
C VAL A 263 3.30 6.35 -11.85
N ALA A 264 3.00 5.14 -11.37
CA ALA A 264 2.23 4.93 -10.15
C ALA A 264 3.15 5.03 -8.92
N VAL A 265 2.65 5.65 -7.86
CA VAL A 265 3.38 5.83 -6.60
C VAL A 265 2.47 5.45 -5.45
N MET A 266 2.84 4.40 -4.72
CA MET A 266 2.08 3.93 -3.56
C MET A 266 2.29 4.86 -2.35
N GLY A 267 1.24 5.05 -1.55
CA GLY A 267 1.30 5.78 -0.29
C GLY A 267 0.09 5.59 0.62
N ASP A 268 0.14 6.25 1.77
CA ASP A 268 -0.87 6.19 2.84
C ASP A 268 -1.12 4.76 3.37
N PHE A 269 -0.19 4.27 4.19
CA PHE A 269 -0.22 2.89 4.71
C PHE A 269 -0.57 2.81 6.20
N ASP A 270 -1.07 3.91 6.75
CA ASP A 270 -1.39 4.05 8.17
C ASP A 270 -2.43 3.06 8.71
N ILE A 271 -3.18 2.41 7.82
CA ILE A 271 -4.12 1.33 8.15
C ILE A 271 -3.79 -0.01 7.49
N ALA A 272 -2.64 -0.14 6.82
CA ALA A 272 -2.18 -1.40 6.25
C ALA A 272 -1.96 -2.46 7.34
N GLY A 273 -2.11 -3.74 6.98
CA GLY A 273 -1.94 -4.85 7.90
C GLY A 273 -0.59 -4.87 8.63
N MET A 274 0.50 -4.50 7.94
CA MET A 274 1.83 -4.34 8.57
C MET A 274 1.88 -3.26 9.67
N VAL A 275 0.97 -2.28 9.65
CA VAL A 275 0.91 -1.19 10.64
C VAL A 275 -0.09 -1.52 11.75
N THR A 276 -1.28 -2.00 11.39
CA THR A 276 -2.43 -2.22 12.30
C THR A 276 -2.53 -3.65 12.83
N GLY A 277 -1.79 -4.59 12.25
CA GLY A 277 -1.81 -6.02 12.56
C GLY A 277 -2.97 -6.81 11.94
N ARG A 278 -4.03 -6.12 11.51
CA ARG A 278 -5.16 -6.67 10.75
C ARG A 278 -6.07 -5.55 10.29
N HIS A 279 -6.79 -5.78 9.20
CA HIS A 279 -7.84 -4.84 8.81
C HIS A 279 -9.13 -5.06 9.62
N HIS A 280 -9.67 -3.98 10.19
CA HIS A 280 -10.83 -3.97 11.11
C HIS A 280 -12.07 -4.79 10.66
N TRP A 281 -12.38 -4.84 9.37
CA TRP A 281 -13.63 -5.39 8.83
C TRP A 281 -13.48 -6.78 8.20
N PHE A 282 -12.28 -7.34 8.12
CA PHE A 282 -12.06 -8.59 7.39
C PHE A 282 -12.62 -9.83 8.06
N LYS A 283 -12.80 -9.80 9.37
CA LYS A 283 -13.59 -10.83 10.07
C LYS A 283 -15.03 -10.97 9.51
N ASN A 284 -15.53 -9.97 8.78
CA ASN A 284 -16.84 -9.99 8.15
C ASN A 284 -16.79 -10.40 6.67
N VAL A 285 -15.59 -10.59 6.10
CA VAL A 285 -15.35 -10.82 4.66
C VAL A 285 -14.65 -12.16 4.41
N PHE A 286 -13.77 -12.60 5.32
CA PHE A 286 -13.01 -13.82 5.12
C PHE A 286 -13.29 -14.85 6.21
N TYR A 287 -13.34 -16.11 5.79
CA TYR A 287 -13.33 -17.25 6.68
C TYR A 287 -11.89 -17.53 7.15
N ASP A 288 -11.65 -17.44 8.45
CA ASP A 288 -10.32 -17.67 9.04
C ASP A 288 -9.82 -19.11 8.85
N GLY A 289 -10.74 -20.08 8.77
CA GLY A 289 -10.43 -21.48 8.48
C GLY A 289 -10.05 -21.78 7.04
N PHE A 290 -9.94 -20.78 6.15
CA PHE A 290 -9.42 -20.99 4.80
C PHE A 290 -7.96 -21.49 4.81
N VAL A 291 -7.15 -20.99 5.75
CA VAL A 291 -5.79 -21.47 5.97
C VAL A 291 -5.66 -22.21 7.32
N PRO A 292 -4.85 -23.27 7.42
CA PRO A 292 -4.69 -24.01 8.68
C PRO A 292 -4.19 -23.17 9.85
N SER A 293 -3.39 -22.13 9.58
CA SER A 293 -2.82 -21.25 10.60
C SER A 293 -3.84 -20.31 11.25
N LYS A 294 -5.00 -20.11 10.60
CA LYS A 294 -5.99 -19.05 10.91
C LYS A 294 -5.39 -17.64 11.02
N SER A 295 -4.22 -17.44 10.41
CA SER A 295 -3.51 -16.17 10.47
C SER A 295 -4.21 -15.12 9.61
N SER A 296 -4.58 -13.98 10.21
CA SER A 296 -5.10 -12.84 9.46
C SER A 296 -4.11 -12.35 8.42
N ALA A 297 -2.82 -12.27 8.75
CA ALA A 297 -1.78 -11.86 7.79
C ALA A 297 -1.71 -12.81 6.58
N GLU A 298 -1.81 -14.13 6.79
CA GLU A 298 -1.79 -15.10 5.70
C GLU A 298 -3.00 -14.96 4.78
N ILE A 299 -4.21 -14.80 5.35
CA ILE A 299 -5.45 -14.63 4.58
C ILE A 299 -5.46 -13.31 3.81
N GLU A 300 -5.05 -12.22 4.47
CA GLU A 300 -4.99 -10.89 3.88
C GLU A 300 -4.07 -10.86 2.66
N VAL A 301 -2.84 -11.35 2.84
CA VAL A 301 -1.87 -11.46 1.76
C VAL A 301 -2.39 -12.37 0.65
N LEU A 302 -2.84 -13.59 0.99
CA LEU A 302 -3.32 -14.55 -0.01
C LEU A 302 -4.46 -13.97 -0.82
N SER A 303 -5.45 -13.31 -0.20
CA SER A 303 -6.57 -12.74 -0.93
C SER A 303 -6.13 -11.74 -2.01
N GLN A 304 -5.15 -10.88 -1.72
CA GLN A 304 -4.64 -9.91 -2.70
C GLN A 304 -3.73 -10.52 -3.76
N VAL A 305 -2.85 -11.47 -3.36
CA VAL A 305 -2.03 -12.24 -4.31
C VAL A 305 -2.93 -12.99 -5.29
N GLN A 306 -3.98 -13.64 -4.79
CA GLN A 306 -4.91 -14.42 -5.58
C GLN A 306 -5.80 -13.53 -6.46
N ARG A 307 -6.22 -12.36 -5.96
CA ARG A 307 -6.88 -11.34 -6.81
C ARG A 307 -5.98 -10.95 -7.97
N THR A 308 -4.69 -10.75 -7.73
CA THR A 308 -3.73 -10.34 -8.78
C THR A 308 -3.65 -11.36 -9.93
N ARG A 309 -3.81 -12.67 -9.64
CA ARG A 309 -3.88 -13.72 -10.69
C ARG A 309 -5.03 -13.55 -11.67
N SER A 310 -6.14 -12.95 -11.24
CA SER A 310 -7.29 -12.70 -12.10
C SER A 310 -7.15 -11.46 -12.98
N VAL A 311 -6.05 -10.71 -12.82
CA VAL A 311 -5.81 -9.43 -13.52
C VAL A 311 -4.74 -9.56 -14.60
N PHE A 312 -3.69 -10.37 -14.37
CA PHE A 312 -2.50 -10.42 -15.22
C PHE A 312 -2.25 -11.80 -15.84
N PRO A 313 -1.60 -11.87 -17.01
CA PRO A 313 -1.22 -13.13 -17.64
C PRO A 313 -0.06 -13.81 -16.92
N HIS A 314 0.11 -15.13 -17.12
CA HIS A 314 1.16 -15.97 -16.50
C HIS A 314 2.56 -15.36 -16.61
N GLU A 315 2.96 -14.91 -17.80
CA GLU A 315 4.31 -14.36 -18.03
C GLU A 315 4.61 -13.16 -17.11
N VAL A 316 3.65 -12.23 -16.98
CA VAL A 316 3.79 -11.06 -16.11
C VAL A 316 3.78 -11.47 -14.64
N LEU A 317 2.91 -12.40 -14.25
CA LEU A 317 2.84 -12.90 -12.88
C LEU A 317 4.17 -13.56 -12.47
N ASP A 318 4.71 -14.46 -13.29
CA ASP A 318 5.96 -15.18 -13.00
C ASP A 318 7.17 -14.26 -12.98
N ALA A 319 7.26 -13.31 -13.92
CA ALA A 319 8.31 -12.30 -13.93
C ALA A 319 8.25 -11.40 -12.68
N THR A 320 7.04 -10.98 -12.27
CA THR A 320 6.84 -10.15 -11.08
C THR A 320 7.20 -10.92 -9.83
N ARG A 321 6.69 -12.16 -9.66
CA ARG A 321 7.05 -13.05 -8.53
C ARG A 321 8.55 -13.19 -8.39
N ARG A 322 9.24 -13.53 -9.49
CA ARG A 322 10.70 -13.70 -9.49
C ARG A 322 11.41 -12.45 -8.99
N SER A 323 11.01 -11.27 -9.46
CA SER A 323 11.60 -9.99 -9.03
C SER A 323 11.47 -9.72 -7.53
N PHE A 324 10.35 -10.13 -6.89
CA PHE A 324 10.19 -10.02 -5.44
C PHE A 324 11.00 -11.08 -4.70
N VAL A 325 10.99 -12.33 -5.17
CA VAL A 325 11.73 -13.44 -4.53
C VAL A 325 13.24 -13.16 -4.53
N GLU A 326 13.80 -12.64 -5.62
CA GLU A 326 15.20 -12.20 -5.70
C GLU A 326 15.53 -11.10 -4.67
N ARG A 327 14.54 -10.32 -4.25
CA ARG A 327 14.66 -9.23 -3.27
C ARG A 327 14.27 -9.65 -1.84
N LYS A 328 13.90 -10.92 -1.62
CA LYS A 328 13.46 -11.43 -0.31
C LYS A 328 14.47 -11.10 0.79
N ALA A 329 15.75 -11.41 0.57
CA ALA A 329 16.81 -11.12 1.54
C ALA A 329 16.91 -9.63 1.90
N ALA A 330 16.71 -8.74 0.93
CA ALA A 330 16.75 -7.29 1.16
C ALA A 330 15.58 -6.82 2.04
N ALA A 331 14.37 -7.38 1.86
CA ALA A 331 13.23 -7.08 2.71
C ALA A 331 13.45 -7.50 4.17
N TYR A 332 13.95 -8.72 4.40
CA TYR A 332 14.27 -9.19 5.76
C TYR A 332 15.44 -8.42 6.37
N ALA A 333 16.45 -8.02 5.59
CA ALA A 333 17.52 -7.17 6.08
C ALA A 333 17.01 -5.79 6.54
N ALA A 334 16.09 -5.19 5.78
CA ALA A 334 15.45 -3.93 6.17
C ALA A 334 14.62 -4.06 7.45
N LEU A 335 13.94 -5.20 7.65
CA LEU A 335 13.23 -5.50 8.89
C LEU A 335 14.20 -5.75 10.07
N ALA A 336 15.30 -6.45 9.85
CA ALA A 336 16.29 -6.72 10.90
C ALA A 336 16.93 -5.42 11.42
N ASP A 337 17.24 -4.50 10.50
CA ASP A 337 17.86 -3.20 10.76
C ASP A 337 16.84 -2.11 11.16
N THR A 338 15.80 -2.47 11.91
CA THR A 338 14.79 -1.52 12.39
C THR A 338 14.82 -1.34 13.91
N THR A 339 14.38 -0.16 14.36
CA THR A 339 14.25 0.20 15.78
C THR A 339 12.84 0.00 16.32
N LEU A 340 11.96 -0.69 15.58
CA LEU A 340 10.59 -0.99 16.04
C LEU A 340 10.57 -1.84 17.31
N ASP A 341 9.44 -1.74 18.02
CA ASP A 341 9.12 -2.64 19.11
C ASP A 341 8.96 -4.10 18.63
N ALA A 342 9.14 -5.05 19.56
CA ALA A 342 9.11 -6.47 19.24
C ALA A 342 7.79 -6.90 18.58
N SER A 343 6.65 -6.37 19.06
CA SER A 343 5.34 -6.63 18.47
C SER A 343 5.25 -6.14 17.03
N GLY A 344 5.72 -4.93 16.72
CA GLY A 344 5.74 -4.40 15.36
C GLY A 344 6.64 -5.21 14.44
N LYS A 345 7.82 -5.65 14.92
CA LYS A 345 8.69 -6.55 14.16
C LYS A 345 7.99 -7.87 13.84
N GLN A 346 7.38 -8.50 14.84
CA GLN A 346 6.67 -9.77 14.68
C GLN A 346 5.48 -9.65 13.72
N THR A 347 4.70 -8.57 13.81
CA THR A 347 3.60 -8.31 12.88
C THR A 347 4.12 -8.20 11.45
N ILE A 348 5.11 -7.36 11.20
CA ILE A 348 5.65 -7.14 9.85
C ILE A 348 6.31 -8.41 9.29
N GLU A 349 7.02 -9.15 10.14
CA GLU A 349 7.59 -10.45 9.79
C GLU A 349 6.49 -11.45 9.36
N ALA A 350 5.36 -11.48 10.05
CA ALA A 350 4.24 -12.36 9.70
C ALA A 350 3.68 -12.06 8.30
N TYR A 351 3.57 -10.78 7.90
CA TYR A 351 3.16 -10.40 6.55
C TYR A 351 4.22 -10.74 5.49
N LEU A 352 5.52 -10.50 5.76
CA LEU A 352 6.59 -10.91 4.85
C LEU A 352 6.61 -12.44 4.66
N ASN A 353 6.51 -13.19 5.75
CA ASN A 353 6.45 -14.66 5.72
C ASN A 353 5.26 -15.15 4.90
N ALA A 354 4.07 -14.59 5.14
CA ALA A 354 2.88 -14.91 4.38
C ALA A 354 3.05 -14.60 2.88
N PHE A 355 3.62 -13.44 2.54
CA PHE A 355 3.81 -13.01 1.16
C PHE A 355 4.78 -13.91 0.40
N PHE A 356 5.98 -14.11 0.93
CA PHE A 356 6.96 -14.96 0.26
C PHE A 356 6.48 -16.42 0.18
N LYS A 357 5.84 -16.95 1.23
CA LYS A 357 5.21 -18.28 1.19
C LYS A 357 4.18 -18.39 0.06
N ALA A 358 3.39 -17.34 -0.18
CA ALA A 358 2.36 -17.33 -1.22
C ALA A 358 2.91 -17.25 -2.65
N ILE A 359 4.10 -16.67 -2.86
CA ILE A 359 4.62 -16.38 -4.21
C ILE A 359 5.81 -17.24 -4.64
N GLU A 360 6.54 -17.85 -3.70
CA GLU A 360 7.83 -18.50 -3.99
C GLU A 360 7.71 -19.76 -4.85
N SER A 361 6.69 -20.59 -4.61
CA SER A 361 6.50 -21.84 -5.37
C SER A 361 5.28 -21.75 -6.26
N ASP A 362 5.33 -22.42 -7.41
CA ASP A 362 4.19 -22.49 -8.33
C ASP A 362 2.98 -23.16 -7.69
N THR A 363 3.21 -24.17 -6.84
CA THR A 363 2.13 -24.85 -6.10
C THR A 363 1.41 -23.91 -5.14
N ALA A 364 2.15 -23.04 -4.44
CA ALA A 364 1.54 -22.07 -3.53
C ALA A 364 0.85 -20.94 -4.30
N PHE A 365 1.49 -20.43 -5.36
CA PHE A 365 0.98 -19.29 -6.10
C PHE A 365 -0.24 -19.66 -6.95
N TYR A 366 -0.12 -20.71 -7.77
CA TYR A 366 -1.19 -21.22 -8.63
C TYR A 366 -2.11 -22.20 -7.87
N ALA A 367 -2.59 -21.75 -6.71
CA ALA A 367 -3.57 -22.48 -5.90
C ALA A 367 -4.84 -22.82 -6.70
N PRO A 368 -5.56 -23.89 -6.36
CA PRO A 368 -6.83 -24.22 -6.99
C PRO A 368 -7.85 -23.08 -6.90
N VAL A 369 -8.52 -22.81 -8.01
CA VAL A 369 -9.58 -21.80 -8.11
C VAL A 369 -10.77 -22.36 -8.89
N VAL A 370 -11.88 -21.63 -8.84
CA VAL A 370 -13.02 -21.87 -9.72
C VAL A 370 -12.67 -21.47 -11.15
N VAL A 371 -12.87 -22.37 -12.11
CA VAL A 371 -12.56 -22.14 -13.53
C VAL A 371 -13.77 -22.24 -14.45
N ARG A 372 -14.95 -22.63 -13.92
CA ARG A 372 -16.19 -22.71 -14.68
C ARG A 372 -17.12 -21.53 -14.35
N PRO A 373 -17.63 -20.81 -15.35
CA PRO A 373 -18.75 -19.90 -15.16
C PRO A 373 -19.97 -20.64 -14.60
N GLU A 374 -20.93 -19.89 -14.03
CA GLU A 374 -22.17 -20.45 -13.47
C GLU A 374 -21.94 -21.56 -12.42
N THR A 375 -20.84 -21.48 -11.67
CA THR A 375 -20.55 -22.42 -10.59
C THR A 375 -21.30 -22.01 -9.32
N HIS A 376 -22.14 -22.90 -8.79
CA HIS A 376 -22.89 -22.68 -7.55
C HIS A 376 -22.27 -23.42 -6.37
N LEU A 377 -22.50 -22.88 -5.17
CA LEU A 377 -22.06 -23.45 -3.89
C LEU A 377 -23.24 -24.04 -3.13
N TYR A 378 -23.01 -25.12 -2.41
CA TYR A 378 -24.06 -25.87 -1.70
C TYR A 378 -23.68 -26.18 -0.25
N LEU A 379 -24.69 -26.33 0.61
CA LEU A 379 -24.52 -26.75 2.01
C LEU A 379 -24.48 -28.27 2.18
N ASP A 380 -24.75 -29.02 1.11
CA ASP A 380 -24.72 -30.48 1.07
C ASP A 380 -24.26 -31.00 -0.29
N ALA A 381 -23.73 -32.23 -0.31
CA ALA A 381 -23.27 -32.89 -1.53
C ALA A 381 -24.41 -33.25 -2.49
N GLY A 382 -25.66 -33.32 -2.02
CA GLY A 382 -26.83 -33.62 -2.85
C GLY A 382 -27.32 -32.42 -3.66
N LYS A 383 -26.70 -31.24 -3.51
CA LYS A 383 -27.13 -29.97 -4.11
C LYS A 383 -28.55 -29.55 -3.73
N ALA A 384 -29.07 -30.05 -2.61
CA ALA A 384 -30.44 -29.75 -2.19
C ALA A 384 -30.58 -28.32 -1.64
N ARG A 385 -29.49 -27.76 -1.09
CA ARG A 385 -29.46 -26.42 -0.48
C ARG A 385 -28.29 -25.61 -1.01
N GLU A 386 -28.57 -24.53 -1.72
CA GLU A 386 -27.56 -23.54 -2.10
C GLU A 386 -27.02 -22.81 -0.87
N ALA A 387 -25.71 -22.50 -0.90
CA ALA A 387 -25.00 -21.86 0.20
C ALA A 387 -25.16 -20.33 0.22
N CYS A 388 -25.38 -19.73 -0.95
CA CYS A 388 -25.56 -18.29 -1.15
C CYS A 388 -26.92 -18.03 -1.84
N ASP A 389 -27.34 -16.77 -1.95
CA ASP A 389 -28.59 -16.39 -2.64
C ASP A 389 -28.70 -17.05 -4.03
N LYS A 390 -29.92 -17.54 -4.34
CA LYS A 390 -30.22 -18.19 -5.62
C LYS A 390 -29.79 -17.30 -6.79
N ASN A 391 -29.12 -17.92 -7.77
CA ASN A 391 -28.58 -17.28 -8.99
C ASN A 391 -27.32 -16.40 -8.79
N ARG A 392 -26.61 -16.50 -7.67
CA ARG A 392 -25.25 -15.93 -7.56
C ARG A 392 -24.19 -17.00 -7.72
N ALA A 393 -23.74 -17.17 -8.97
CA ALA A 393 -22.58 -17.98 -9.29
C ALA A 393 -21.28 -17.37 -8.72
N LEU A 394 -20.37 -18.27 -8.36
CA LEU A 394 -19.02 -17.99 -7.90
C LEU A 394 -18.15 -17.52 -9.08
N PRO A 395 -17.38 -16.43 -8.97
CA PRO A 395 -16.67 -15.88 -10.11
C PRO A 395 -15.46 -16.76 -10.42
N VAL A 396 -15.16 -16.89 -11.71
CA VAL A 396 -13.94 -17.55 -12.17
C VAL A 396 -12.70 -16.84 -11.59
N GLY A 397 -11.75 -17.63 -11.10
CA GLY A 397 -10.56 -17.17 -10.39
C GLY A 397 -10.71 -17.17 -8.87
N THR A 398 -11.87 -17.53 -8.31
CA THR A 398 -12.07 -17.54 -6.86
C THR A 398 -11.32 -18.71 -6.20
N PRO A 399 -10.41 -18.45 -5.24
CA PRO A 399 -9.63 -19.51 -4.60
C PRO A 399 -10.46 -20.45 -3.74
N VAL A 400 -10.09 -21.73 -3.81
CA VAL A 400 -10.65 -22.80 -2.98
C VAL A 400 -9.53 -23.51 -2.22
N GLY A 401 -9.82 -23.88 -0.97
CA GLY A 401 -8.91 -24.63 -0.12
C GLY A 401 -8.76 -26.09 -0.57
N ALA A 402 -7.94 -26.83 0.16
CA ALA A 402 -7.79 -28.26 -0.07
C ALA A 402 -9.13 -29.00 0.14
N PRO A 403 -9.40 -30.08 -0.62
CA PRO A 403 -10.54 -30.97 -0.40
C PRO A 403 -10.60 -31.48 1.05
N LEU A 404 -11.72 -31.26 1.72
CA LEU A 404 -12.00 -31.76 3.07
C LEU A 404 -12.75 -33.09 3.03
N GLN A 405 -13.74 -33.19 2.13
CA GLN A 405 -14.55 -34.38 1.90
C GLN A 405 -14.89 -34.49 0.41
N ILE A 406 -15.07 -35.71 -0.09
CA ILE A 406 -15.46 -35.98 -1.48
C ILE A 406 -16.66 -36.92 -1.46
N HIS A 407 -17.70 -36.58 -2.20
CA HIS A 407 -18.89 -37.40 -2.39
C HIS A 407 -19.28 -37.34 -3.87
N ASP A 408 -19.09 -38.43 -4.59
CA ASP A 408 -19.27 -38.53 -6.05
C ASP A 408 -18.51 -37.41 -6.81
N GLN A 409 -19.25 -36.51 -7.47
CA GLN A 409 -18.70 -35.38 -8.24
C GLN A 409 -18.56 -34.10 -7.42
N MET A 410 -18.89 -34.14 -6.12
CA MET A 410 -18.85 -33.00 -5.22
C MET A 410 -17.66 -33.09 -4.28
N VAL A 411 -17.10 -31.93 -3.96
CA VAL A 411 -16.02 -31.78 -2.99
C VAL A 411 -16.38 -30.68 -2.01
N GLN A 412 -16.11 -30.91 -0.73
CA GLN A 412 -16.25 -29.92 0.32
C GLN A 412 -14.93 -29.14 0.46
N VAL A 413 -14.98 -27.82 0.36
CA VAL A 413 -13.81 -26.92 0.40
C VAL A 413 -14.12 -25.65 1.19
N ALA A 414 -13.08 -25.02 1.74
CA ALA A 414 -13.15 -23.63 2.13
C ALA A 414 -13.07 -22.72 0.89
N VAL A 415 -13.76 -21.58 0.90
CA VAL A 415 -13.72 -20.59 -0.19
C VAL A 415 -13.12 -19.30 0.35
N LEU A 416 -12.22 -18.69 -0.42
CA LEU A 416 -11.70 -17.36 -0.13
C LEU A 416 -12.30 -16.38 -1.13
N ASP A 417 -13.12 -15.44 -0.68
CA ASP A 417 -13.72 -14.40 -1.54
C ASP A 417 -12.70 -13.32 -1.92
N ALA A 418 -11.61 -13.71 -2.59
CA ALA A 418 -10.54 -12.82 -3.05
C ALA A 418 -11.03 -11.81 -4.11
N LEU A 419 -12.15 -12.10 -4.77
CA LEU A 419 -12.77 -11.24 -5.77
C LEU A 419 -13.86 -10.33 -5.19
N TRP A 420 -14.16 -10.47 -3.89
CA TRP A 420 -15.02 -9.61 -3.10
C TRP A 420 -16.46 -9.52 -3.61
N GLN A 421 -16.98 -10.61 -4.18
CA GLN A 421 -18.36 -10.64 -4.67
C GLN A 421 -19.39 -10.59 -3.52
N TRP A 422 -19.04 -11.12 -2.35
CA TRP A 422 -19.89 -11.21 -1.16
C TRP A 422 -19.37 -10.39 0.01
N ALA A 423 -18.49 -9.42 -0.25
CA ALA A 423 -18.28 -8.32 0.68
C ALA A 423 -19.60 -7.54 0.91
N PRO A 424 -19.79 -6.92 2.09
CA PRO A 424 -20.97 -6.10 2.35
C PRO A 424 -21.20 -5.05 1.24
N PRO A 425 -22.45 -4.86 0.79
CA PRO A 425 -23.69 -5.33 1.41
C PRO A 425 -24.19 -6.71 0.94
N ALA A 426 -23.59 -7.32 -0.09
CA ALA A 426 -24.14 -8.52 -0.74
C ALA A 426 -24.23 -9.76 0.18
N LYS A 427 -23.13 -10.08 0.89
CA LYS A 427 -22.97 -11.17 1.89
C LYS A 427 -23.37 -12.59 1.44
N CYS A 428 -22.51 -13.57 1.72
CA CYS A 428 -22.85 -14.98 1.74
C CYS A 428 -22.29 -15.59 3.02
N GLU A 429 -23.15 -15.80 4.02
CA GLU A 429 -22.72 -16.22 5.36
C GLU A 429 -22.04 -17.59 5.36
N ALA A 430 -22.50 -18.51 4.51
CA ALA A 430 -21.99 -19.88 4.45
C ALA A 430 -20.48 -19.93 4.16
N ILE A 431 -19.99 -19.13 3.21
CA ILE A 431 -18.55 -19.13 2.85
C ILE A 431 -17.69 -18.38 3.86
N HIS A 432 -18.28 -17.59 4.77
CA HIS A 432 -17.55 -16.87 5.83
C HIS A 432 -17.53 -17.64 7.16
N THR A 433 -18.38 -18.66 7.31
CA THR A 433 -18.56 -19.41 8.57
C THR A 433 -18.04 -20.84 8.48
N GLY A 434 -17.88 -21.40 7.28
CA GLY A 434 -17.38 -22.76 7.14
C GLY A 434 -17.18 -23.21 5.69
N PRO A 435 -16.83 -24.49 5.51
CA PRO A 435 -16.66 -25.06 4.19
C PRO A 435 -18.00 -25.37 3.51
N VAL A 436 -17.99 -25.33 2.18
CA VAL A 436 -19.14 -25.53 1.30
C VAL A 436 -18.84 -26.60 0.26
N TRP A 437 -19.89 -27.14 -0.35
CA TRP A 437 -19.81 -28.13 -1.42
C TRP A 437 -19.83 -27.47 -2.79
N ILE A 438 -18.95 -27.93 -3.67
CA ILE A 438 -18.78 -27.46 -5.05
C ILE A 438 -18.50 -28.67 -5.96
N GLU A 439 -18.86 -28.57 -7.23
CA GLU A 439 -18.48 -29.61 -8.19
C GLU A 439 -16.96 -29.68 -8.35
N LYS A 440 -16.39 -30.89 -8.21
CA LYS A 440 -14.95 -31.13 -8.40
C LYS A 440 -14.46 -30.63 -9.76
N SER A 441 -15.31 -30.78 -10.77
CA SER A 441 -14.98 -30.42 -12.15
C SER A 441 -14.92 -28.91 -12.40
N ALA A 442 -15.42 -28.08 -11.47
CA ALA A 442 -15.35 -26.63 -11.51
C ALA A 442 -14.03 -26.05 -10.98
N ILE A 443 -13.15 -26.89 -10.42
CA ILE A 443 -11.89 -26.46 -9.77
C ILE A 443 -10.68 -26.88 -10.61
N ASP A 444 -9.74 -25.95 -10.83
CA ASP A 444 -8.43 -26.25 -11.42
C ASP A 444 -7.35 -25.29 -10.89
N SER A 445 -6.09 -25.71 -10.96
CA SER A 445 -4.89 -24.91 -10.69
C SER A 445 -4.33 -24.22 -11.95
N LYS A 446 -4.76 -24.66 -13.14
CA LYS A 446 -4.37 -24.08 -14.45
C LYS A 446 -5.10 -22.76 -14.75
N TYR A 447 -5.07 -21.83 -13.79
CA TYR A 447 -5.64 -20.50 -13.90
C TYR A 447 -4.60 -19.42 -13.53
N PRO A 448 -4.50 -18.29 -14.26
CA PRO A 448 -5.18 -18.05 -15.54
C PRO A 448 -4.75 -19.08 -16.59
N ALA A 449 -5.44 -19.16 -17.73
CA ALA A 449 -4.97 -20.01 -18.82
C ALA A 449 -3.58 -19.50 -19.27
N ARG A 450 -2.67 -20.42 -19.57
CA ARG A 450 -1.32 -20.10 -20.06
C ARG A 450 -1.32 -19.56 -21.48
#